data_AF-A0A7Y3HKG4-F1
#
_entry.id   AF-A0A7Y3HKG4-F1
#
_cell.length_a   1.000
_cell.length_b   1.000
_cell.length_c   1.000
_cell.angle_alpha   90.00
_cell.angle_beta   90.00
_cell.angle_gamma   90.00
#
_symmetry.space_group_name_H-M   'P 1'
#
loop_
_entity.id
_entity.type
_entity.pdbx_description
1 polymer ?
#
loop_
_entity_poly.entity_id
_entity_poly.type
_entity_poly.pdbx_seq_one_letter_code
_entity_poly.pdbx_strand_id
1 'polypeptide(L)'
;MANANSKRVALVSGASRGAGKGIALALGASGDTVYVTGRTENEGDAPLPGTVHATAEEISQRGGLGIAVVCDHADDAQVASLLARIQEEQGQLDILVNNVADIHDDLIKPGGFWTKSIGLANILDVGLRSAYVASYYAAAIMVAQKRGLIVNTGSFGARCYMHGPAYGAQKAGLDKMAWDMAHDLKPHNVAVISLWMGMLKTERTAVAVAEAPDQYAGFIEMAESAEFPGRVIDALFNSGNMMQKSGQTIIGAELAVELGIRDIDGKQPPSHRDMLGEPVQFSGAVVE
;
A
#
# COMPACT_ATOMS: atom_id res chain seq x y z
N MET A 1 12.68 25.30 11.07
CA MET A 1 11.69 24.74 12.01
C MET A 1 10.49 24.35 11.17
N ALA A 2 10.19 23.06 11.02
CA ALA A 2 9.00 22.63 10.27
C ALA A 2 7.76 23.11 11.03
N ASN A 3 6.86 23.76 10.31
CA ASN A 3 5.69 24.42 10.87
C ASN A 3 4.75 23.34 11.44
N ALA A 4 4.62 23.25 12.77
CA ALA A 4 3.80 22.26 13.47
C ALA A 4 2.27 22.40 13.22
N ASN A 5 1.88 23.30 12.31
CA ASN A 5 0.50 23.60 11.91
C ASN A 5 0.16 23.16 10.46
N SER A 6 1.09 22.55 9.71
CA SER A 6 0.77 21.99 8.38
C SER A 6 0.24 20.56 8.51
N LYS A 7 -0.98 20.30 8.02
CA LYS A 7 -1.54 18.94 7.92
C LYS A 7 -0.72 18.14 6.89
N ARG A 8 -0.44 16.87 7.20
CA ARG A 8 0.30 16.00 6.27
C ARG A 8 -0.57 15.71 5.05
N VAL A 9 0.09 15.51 3.91
CA VAL A 9 -0.54 15.14 2.65
C VAL A 9 -0.16 13.71 2.30
N ALA A 10 -1.16 12.86 2.14
CA ALA A 10 -0.99 11.48 1.74
C ALA A 10 -1.67 11.19 0.40
N LEU A 11 -1.07 10.32 -0.40
CA LEU A 11 -1.67 9.72 -1.58
C LEU A 11 -1.74 8.21 -1.37
N VAL A 12 -2.95 7.63 -1.45
CA VAL A 12 -3.15 6.18 -1.40
C VAL A 12 -3.72 5.72 -2.75
N SER A 13 -2.94 4.89 -3.46
CA SER A 13 -3.37 4.33 -4.74
C SER A 13 -4.29 3.13 -4.58
N GLY A 14 -5.36 3.05 -5.37
CA GLY A 14 -6.33 1.94 -5.29
C GLY A 14 -7.12 1.94 -3.98
N ALA A 15 -7.58 3.11 -3.54
CA ALA A 15 -8.20 3.34 -2.24
C ALA A 15 -9.74 3.40 -2.27
N SER A 16 -10.40 2.99 -3.35
CA SER A 16 -11.86 2.95 -3.39
C SER A 16 -12.48 1.87 -2.49
N ARG A 17 -11.70 0.84 -2.11
CA ARG A 17 -12.10 -0.30 -1.26
C ARG A 17 -10.89 -1.07 -0.70
N GLY A 18 -11.14 -2.10 0.11
CA GLY A 18 -10.12 -3.04 0.58
C GLY A 18 -8.99 -2.41 1.40
N ALA A 19 -7.78 -2.95 1.24
CA ALA A 19 -6.58 -2.49 1.97
C ALA A 19 -6.32 -0.99 1.76
N GLY A 20 -6.43 -0.50 0.52
CA GLY A 20 -6.21 0.91 0.20
C GLY A 20 -7.20 1.83 0.92
N LYS A 21 -8.49 1.46 0.93
CA LYS A 21 -9.51 2.20 1.68
C LYS A 21 -9.15 2.24 3.18
N GLY A 22 -8.86 1.09 3.78
CA GLY A 22 -8.53 1.03 5.19
C GLY A 22 -7.28 1.85 5.56
N ILE A 23 -6.23 1.79 4.73
CA ILE A 23 -5.03 2.62 4.90
C ILE A 23 -5.38 4.11 4.84
N ALA A 24 -6.16 4.52 3.83
CA ALA A 24 -6.57 5.92 3.66
C ALA A 24 -7.42 6.43 4.84
N LEU A 25 -8.31 5.59 5.37
CA LEU A 25 -9.13 5.92 6.54
C LEU A 25 -8.29 6.09 7.82
N ALA A 26 -7.30 5.24 8.03
CA ALA A 26 -6.41 5.35 9.19
C ALA A 26 -5.56 6.64 9.14
N LEU A 27 -5.02 7.01 7.97
CA LEU A 27 -4.32 8.28 7.78
C LEU A 27 -5.26 9.49 7.96
N GLY A 28 -6.47 9.39 7.42
CA GLY A 28 -7.51 10.40 7.58
C GLY A 28 -7.91 10.64 9.03
N ALA A 29 -7.99 9.58 9.85
CA ALA A 29 -8.29 9.68 11.28
C ALA A 29 -7.23 10.45 12.09
N SER A 30 -5.99 10.53 11.57
CA SER A 30 -4.92 11.36 12.15
C SER A 30 -4.98 12.83 11.69
N GLY A 31 -5.99 13.20 10.90
CA GLY A 31 -6.27 14.58 10.46
C GLY A 31 -5.64 14.96 9.11
N ASP A 32 -5.06 14.00 8.40
CA ASP A 32 -4.35 14.22 7.13
C ASP A 32 -5.27 14.66 5.98
N THR A 33 -4.68 15.34 5.00
CA THR A 33 -5.26 15.45 3.66
C THR A 33 -4.89 14.19 2.88
N VAL A 34 -5.88 13.43 2.43
CA VAL A 34 -5.67 12.12 1.79
C VAL A 34 -6.29 12.11 0.39
N TYR A 35 -5.44 12.02 -0.63
CA TYR A 35 -5.85 11.75 -2.01
C TYR A 35 -6.17 10.26 -2.15
N VAL A 36 -7.44 9.99 -2.46
CA VAL A 36 -8.00 8.65 -2.66
C VAL A 36 -8.14 8.43 -4.16
N THR A 37 -7.43 7.44 -4.69
CA THR A 37 -7.44 7.21 -6.14
C THR A 37 -7.90 5.81 -6.52
N GLY A 38 -8.51 5.71 -7.69
CA GLY A 38 -9.02 4.47 -8.26
C GLY A 38 -9.90 4.75 -9.47
N ARG A 39 -10.39 3.70 -10.12
CA ARG A 39 -11.22 3.82 -11.33
C ARG A 39 -12.72 3.89 -11.04
N THR A 40 -13.15 3.39 -9.87
CA THR A 40 -14.57 3.31 -9.52
C THR A 40 -15.05 4.66 -8.99
N GLU A 41 -15.78 5.38 -9.82
CA GLU A 41 -16.37 6.69 -9.50
C GLU A 41 -17.76 6.50 -8.88
N ASN A 42 -18.57 5.62 -9.49
CA ASN A 42 -19.95 5.34 -9.12
C ASN A 42 -20.12 3.89 -8.66
N GLU A 43 -21.10 3.63 -7.78
CA GLU A 43 -21.47 2.27 -7.40
C GLU A 43 -21.92 1.49 -8.65
N GLY A 44 -21.41 0.27 -8.79
CA GLY A 44 -21.64 -0.57 -9.97
C GLY A 44 -20.57 -0.48 -11.06
N ASP A 45 -19.66 0.50 -11.03
CA ASP A 45 -18.52 0.57 -11.98
C ASP A 45 -17.54 -0.62 -11.81
N ALA A 46 -17.61 -1.32 -10.66
CA ALA A 46 -16.85 -2.52 -10.39
C ALA A 46 -17.73 -3.59 -9.69
N PRO A 47 -17.37 -4.88 -9.76
CA PRO A 47 -18.13 -5.96 -9.12
C PRO A 47 -18.19 -5.88 -7.59
N LEU A 48 -17.19 -5.24 -6.96
CA LEU A 48 -17.12 -5.05 -5.52
C LEU A 48 -17.54 -3.62 -5.16
N PRO A 49 -18.24 -3.41 -4.04
CA PRO A 49 -18.76 -2.10 -3.64
C PRO A 49 -17.64 -1.11 -3.29
N GLY A 50 -17.99 0.17 -3.19
CA GLY A 50 -17.13 1.26 -2.72
C GLY A 50 -16.52 2.07 -3.85
N THR A 51 -16.53 3.40 -3.71
CA THR A 51 -16.01 4.35 -4.70
C THR A 51 -14.92 5.23 -4.09
N VAL A 52 -14.20 5.95 -4.96
CA VAL A 52 -13.25 6.98 -4.49
C VAL A 52 -13.95 8.08 -3.70
N HIS A 53 -15.16 8.49 -4.10
CA HIS A 53 -15.94 9.52 -3.43
C HIS A 53 -16.43 9.10 -2.06
N ALA A 54 -16.99 7.89 -1.93
CA ALA A 54 -17.45 7.37 -0.65
C ALA A 54 -16.31 7.26 0.37
N THR A 55 -15.13 6.83 -0.07
CA THR A 55 -13.96 6.76 0.81
C THR A 55 -13.46 8.15 1.22
N ALA A 56 -13.41 9.11 0.29
CA ALA A 56 -13.02 10.49 0.58
C ALA A 56 -13.99 11.18 1.56
N GLU A 57 -15.29 10.92 1.43
CA GLU A 57 -16.29 11.41 2.38
C GLU A 57 -16.08 10.82 3.77
N GLU A 58 -15.88 9.50 3.86
CA GLU A 58 -15.64 8.82 5.14
C GLU A 58 -14.36 9.31 5.83
N ILE A 59 -13.30 9.60 5.08
CA ILE A 59 -12.08 10.25 5.61
C ILE A 59 -12.42 11.61 6.23
N SER A 60 -13.24 12.40 5.55
CA SER A 60 -13.63 13.74 6.02
C SER A 60 -14.49 13.67 7.29
N GLN A 61 -15.37 12.67 7.39
CA GLN A 61 -16.16 12.38 8.60
C GLN A 61 -15.28 11.97 9.79
N ARG A 62 -14.08 11.41 9.53
CA ARG A 62 -13.11 10.98 10.55
C ARG A 62 -12.13 12.09 10.98
N GLY A 63 -12.28 13.32 10.47
CA GLY A 63 -11.49 14.49 10.86
C GLY A 63 -10.33 14.86 9.92
N GLY A 64 -10.10 14.05 8.89
CA GLY A 64 -9.17 14.35 7.80
C GLY A 64 -9.82 15.21 6.70
N LEU A 65 -9.13 15.34 5.57
CA LEU A 65 -9.68 15.88 4.33
C LEU A 65 -9.50 14.83 3.23
N GLY A 66 -10.57 14.17 2.82
CA GLY A 66 -10.51 13.22 1.71
C GLY A 66 -10.69 13.92 0.37
N ILE A 67 -9.80 13.65 -0.58
CA ILE A 67 -9.87 14.16 -1.96
C ILE A 67 -9.97 12.97 -2.91
N ALA A 68 -11.15 12.77 -3.48
CA ALA A 68 -11.35 11.74 -4.50
C ALA A 68 -10.75 12.15 -5.84
N VAL A 69 -9.98 11.26 -6.46
CA VAL A 69 -9.50 11.43 -7.84
C VAL A 69 -9.69 10.15 -8.61
N VAL A 70 -10.51 10.21 -9.66
CA VAL A 70 -10.60 9.12 -10.63
C VAL A 70 -9.28 9.05 -11.40
N CYS A 71 -8.58 7.94 -11.28
CA CYS A 71 -7.27 7.75 -11.90
C CYS A 71 -7.06 6.26 -12.21
N ASP A 72 -6.79 5.96 -13.47
CA ASP A 72 -6.24 4.68 -13.87
C ASP A 72 -4.72 4.70 -13.74
N HIS A 73 -4.21 3.94 -12.79
CA HIS A 73 -2.77 3.83 -12.51
C HIS A 73 -2.00 3.04 -13.59
N ALA A 74 -2.69 2.44 -14.57
CA ALA A 74 -2.07 1.90 -15.78
C ALA A 74 -1.75 2.98 -16.82
N ASP A 75 -2.29 4.20 -16.67
CA ASP A 75 -2.06 5.33 -17.56
C ASP A 75 -1.07 6.31 -16.91
N ASP A 76 0.19 6.26 -17.37
CA ASP A 76 1.28 7.10 -16.87
C ASP A 76 0.94 8.61 -16.94
N ALA A 77 0.15 9.06 -17.92
CA ALA A 77 -0.22 10.46 -18.05
C ALA A 77 -1.24 10.90 -16.99
N GLN A 78 -2.15 10.00 -16.59
CA GLN A 78 -3.06 10.26 -15.48
C GLN A 78 -2.31 10.31 -14.15
N VAL A 79 -1.35 9.41 -13.93
CA VAL A 79 -0.50 9.43 -12.72
C VAL A 79 0.33 10.71 -12.66
N ALA A 80 0.94 11.13 -13.78
CA ALA A 80 1.67 12.40 -13.86
C ALA A 80 0.78 13.60 -13.52
N SER A 81 -0.43 13.65 -14.08
CA SER A 81 -1.41 14.73 -13.85
C SER A 81 -1.87 14.77 -12.40
N LEU A 82 -2.08 13.61 -11.77
CA LEU A 82 -2.42 13.51 -10.35
C LEU A 82 -1.33 14.11 -9.45
N LEU A 83 -0.06 13.73 -9.67
CA LEU A 83 1.04 14.24 -8.84
C LEU A 83 1.31 15.72 -9.09
N ALA A 84 1.16 16.20 -10.34
CA ALA A 84 1.21 17.62 -10.66
C ALA A 84 0.12 18.42 -9.91
N ARG A 85 -1.10 17.88 -9.88
CA ARG A 85 -2.21 18.47 -9.11
C ARG A 85 -1.92 18.53 -7.61
N ILE A 86 -1.38 17.45 -7.02
CA ILE A 86 -0.98 17.46 -5.60
C ILE A 86 0.06 18.53 -5.32
N GLN A 87 1.07 18.67 -6.20
CA GLN A 87 2.08 19.70 -6.07
C GLN A 87 1.50 21.12 -6.20
N GLU A 88 0.52 21.34 -7.08
CA GLU A 88 -0.16 22.62 -7.25
C GLU A 88 -1.06 22.97 -6.06
N GLU A 89 -1.91 22.04 -5.63
CA GLU A 89 -2.92 22.26 -4.59
C GLU A 89 -2.31 22.32 -3.18
N GLN A 90 -1.31 21.48 -2.90
CA GLN A 90 -0.77 21.32 -1.55
C GLN A 90 0.66 21.83 -1.38
N GLY A 91 1.43 21.92 -2.46
CA GLY A 91 2.85 22.25 -2.39
C GLY A 91 3.73 21.14 -1.80
N GLN A 92 3.14 20.05 -1.30
CA GLN A 92 3.83 18.98 -0.58
C GLN A 92 3.20 17.59 -0.78
N LEU A 93 3.94 16.53 -0.46
CA LEU A 93 3.47 15.15 -0.39
C LEU A 93 4.31 14.41 0.65
N ASP A 94 3.71 14.08 1.80
CA ASP A 94 4.40 13.46 2.92
C ASP A 94 4.45 11.94 2.81
N ILE A 95 3.34 11.33 2.37
CA ILE A 95 3.20 9.85 2.32
C ILE A 95 2.65 9.44 0.96
N LEU A 96 3.35 8.54 0.27
CA LEU A 96 2.82 7.80 -0.87
C LEU A 96 2.63 6.34 -0.46
N VAL A 97 1.43 5.79 -0.66
CA VAL A 97 1.16 4.36 -0.51
C VAL A 97 0.82 3.76 -1.86
N ASN A 98 1.74 2.95 -2.39
CA ASN A 98 1.55 2.15 -3.60
C ASN A 98 0.76 0.88 -3.24
N ASN A 99 -0.55 0.91 -3.46
CA ASN A 99 -1.47 -0.17 -3.09
C ASN A 99 -2.23 -0.81 -4.27
N VAL A 100 -2.22 -0.19 -5.46
CA VAL A 100 -2.89 -0.78 -6.64
C VAL A 100 -2.34 -2.17 -6.97
N ALA A 101 -3.25 -3.08 -7.28
CA ALA A 101 -2.93 -4.39 -7.87
C ALA A 101 -4.08 -4.84 -8.77
N ASP A 102 -3.76 -5.43 -9.93
CA ASP A 102 -4.74 -6.10 -10.78
C ASP A 102 -4.95 -7.54 -10.30
N ILE A 103 -6.12 -7.81 -9.72
CA ILE A 103 -6.46 -9.11 -9.14
C ILE A 103 -7.42 -9.82 -10.10
N HIS A 104 -6.84 -10.56 -11.05
CA HIS A 104 -7.56 -11.37 -12.02
C HIS A 104 -8.28 -12.56 -11.34
N ASP A 105 -9.47 -12.95 -11.82
CA ASP A 105 -10.30 -14.00 -11.19
C ASP A 105 -9.61 -15.38 -11.15
N ASP A 106 -8.77 -15.69 -12.14
CA ASP A 106 -7.94 -16.91 -12.18
C ASP A 106 -6.81 -16.97 -11.12
N LEU A 107 -6.54 -15.89 -10.39
CA LEU A 107 -5.38 -15.78 -9.49
C LEU A 107 -5.34 -16.91 -8.46
N ILE A 108 -6.49 -17.18 -7.85
CA ILE A 108 -6.65 -18.19 -6.79
C ILE A 108 -7.11 -19.56 -7.30
N LYS A 109 -7.40 -19.71 -8.61
CA LYS A 109 -7.82 -21.00 -9.17
C LYS A 109 -6.68 -22.03 -9.02
N PRO A 110 -6.96 -23.32 -8.82
CA PRO A 110 -5.92 -24.34 -8.78
C PRO A 110 -5.26 -24.53 -10.16
N GLY A 111 -4.06 -25.11 -10.19
CA GLY A 111 -3.33 -25.44 -11.43
C GLY A 111 -2.04 -24.66 -11.63
N GLY A 112 -1.21 -25.14 -12.56
CA GLY A 112 0.03 -24.49 -12.96
C GLY A 112 -0.23 -23.17 -13.69
N PHE A 113 0.71 -22.22 -13.60
CA PHE A 113 0.50 -20.90 -14.21
C PHE A 113 0.28 -20.98 -15.74
N TRP A 114 0.84 -22.00 -16.42
CA TRP A 114 0.69 -22.24 -17.85
C TRP A 114 -0.72 -22.74 -18.25
N THR A 115 -1.58 -23.09 -17.30
CA THR A 115 -2.96 -23.52 -17.55
C THR A 115 -3.99 -22.43 -17.24
N LYS A 116 -3.54 -21.26 -16.76
CA LYS A 116 -4.40 -20.13 -16.37
C LYS A 116 -4.33 -19.02 -17.41
N SER A 117 -5.24 -18.05 -17.32
CA SER A 117 -5.23 -16.87 -18.17
C SER A 117 -3.88 -16.15 -18.17
N ILE A 118 -3.38 -15.81 -19.38
CA ILE A 118 -2.20 -14.95 -19.55
C ILE A 118 -2.41 -13.56 -18.93
N GLY A 119 -3.66 -13.12 -18.76
CA GLY A 119 -4.02 -11.87 -18.10
C GLY A 119 -3.56 -11.76 -16.65
N LEU A 120 -3.16 -12.87 -16.01
CA LEU A 120 -2.49 -12.83 -14.70
C LEU A 120 -1.19 -12.01 -14.71
N ALA A 121 -0.55 -11.84 -15.87
CA ALA A 121 0.65 -11.04 -16.01
C ALA A 121 0.39 -9.52 -15.90
N ASN A 122 -0.86 -9.06 -16.10
CA ASN A 122 -1.23 -7.65 -16.00
C ASN A 122 -0.95 -7.04 -14.62
N ILE A 123 -0.85 -7.88 -13.58
CA ILE A 123 -0.46 -7.46 -12.24
C ILE A 123 0.95 -6.84 -12.20
N LEU A 124 1.82 -7.17 -13.16
CA LEU A 124 3.13 -6.54 -13.31
C LEU A 124 2.99 -5.11 -13.84
N ASP A 125 2.11 -4.85 -14.80
CA ASP A 125 1.88 -3.50 -15.32
C ASP A 125 1.11 -2.64 -14.30
N VAL A 126 -0.06 -3.12 -13.87
CA VAL A 126 -0.96 -2.36 -13.00
C VAL A 126 -0.46 -2.31 -11.56
N GLY A 127 0.32 -3.29 -11.13
CA GLY A 127 0.75 -3.41 -9.72
C GLY A 127 2.23 -3.14 -9.46
N LEU A 128 3.13 -3.35 -10.43
CA LEU A 128 4.57 -3.09 -10.25
C LEU A 128 5.01 -1.83 -11.01
N ARG A 129 4.68 -1.72 -12.31
CA ARG A 129 5.03 -0.53 -13.12
C ARG A 129 4.34 0.72 -12.57
N SER A 130 3.04 0.67 -12.26
CA SER A 130 2.33 1.83 -11.71
C SER A 130 2.96 2.35 -10.41
N ALA A 131 3.42 1.46 -9.53
CA ALA A 131 4.10 1.81 -8.30
C ALA A 131 5.44 2.51 -8.57
N TYR A 132 6.19 2.08 -9.60
CA TYR A 132 7.38 2.79 -10.06
C TYR A 132 7.03 4.20 -10.57
N VAL A 133 6.03 4.32 -11.43
CA VAL A 133 5.63 5.60 -12.05
C VAL A 133 5.13 6.60 -11.00
N ALA A 134 4.27 6.18 -10.07
CA ALA A 134 3.82 7.01 -8.97
C ALA A 134 4.99 7.45 -8.07
N SER A 135 5.90 6.51 -7.76
CA SER A 135 7.10 6.81 -6.96
C SER A 135 8.04 7.78 -7.67
N TYR A 136 8.20 7.68 -8.99
CA TYR A 136 9.04 8.58 -9.78
C TYR A 136 8.57 10.05 -9.64
N TYR A 137 7.28 10.31 -9.82
CA TYR A 137 6.74 11.67 -9.71
C TYR A 137 6.67 12.14 -8.25
N ALA A 138 6.30 11.26 -7.31
CA ALA A 138 6.28 11.60 -5.88
C ALA A 138 7.68 11.89 -5.33
N ALA A 139 8.70 11.16 -5.78
CA ALA A 139 10.09 11.37 -5.38
C ALA A 139 10.56 12.78 -5.72
N ALA A 140 10.23 13.32 -6.90
CA ALA A 140 10.61 14.69 -7.26
C ALA A 140 10.06 15.73 -6.26
N ILE A 141 8.80 15.55 -5.84
CA ILE A 141 8.10 16.38 -4.87
C ILE A 141 8.77 16.25 -3.48
N MET A 142 8.98 15.01 -3.00
CA MET A 142 9.58 14.71 -1.69
C MET A 142 11.06 15.12 -1.60
N VAL A 143 11.81 14.98 -2.68
CA VAL A 143 13.23 15.40 -2.79
C VAL A 143 13.38 16.91 -2.62
N ALA A 144 12.47 17.69 -3.21
CA ALA A 144 12.44 19.14 -3.04
C ALA A 144 12.11 19.52 -1.59
N GLN A 145 11.22 18.76 -0.93
CA GLN A 145 10.83 18.95 0.48
C GLN A 145 11.86 18.47 1.49
N LYS A 146 12.81 17.62 1.07
CA LYS A 146 13.78 16.94 1.95
C LYS A 146 13.13 16.07 3.03
N ARG A 147 11.95 15.52 2.73
CA ARG A 147 11.16 14.65 3.61
C ARG A 147 10.11 13.91 2.80
N GLY A 148 9.87 12.65 3.13
CA GLY A 148 8.76 11.88 2.60
C GLY A 148 8.89 10.40 2.96
N LEU A 149 7.78 9.68 2.85
CA LEU A 149 7.72 8.22 3.03
C LEU A 149 6.96 7.59 1.87
N ILE A 150 7.63 6.72 1.12
CA ILE A 150 7.01 5.87 0.11
C ILE A 150 6.84 4.47 0.71
N VAL A 151 5.62 3.94 0.65
CA VAL A 151 5.28 2.60 1.16
C VAL A 151 4.75 1.77 0.01
N ASN A 152 5.45 0.68 -0.30
CA ASN A 152 4.94 -0.34 -1.19
C ASN A 152 4.17 -1.39 -0.39
N THR A 153 2.95 -1.74 -0.81
CA THR A 153 2.17 -2.81 -0.19
C THR A 153 2.69 -4.18 -0.61
N GLY A 154 3.62 -4.70 0.17
CA GLY A 154 4.24 -5.99 -0.07
C GLY A 154 3.37 -7.16 0.40
N SER A 155 3.94 -8.36 0.32
CA SER A 155 3.28 -9.60 0.72
C SER A 155 4.32 -10.68 0.88
N PHE A 156 4.05 -11.63 1.77
CA PHE A 156 4.83 -12.86 1.91
C PHE A 156 4.97 -13.66 0.60
N GLY A 157 4.10 -13.44 -0.39
CA GLY A 157 4.26 -14.02 -1.72
C GLY A 157 5.53 -13.60 -2.48
N ALA A 158 6.26 -12.58 -2.01
CA ALA A 158 7.61 -12.30 -2.47
C ALA A 158 8.63 -13.38 -2.03
N ARG A 159 8.32 -14.12 -0.97
CA ARG A 159 9.21 -15.10 -0.33
C ARG A 159 8.77 -16.54 -0.51
N CYS A 160 7.47 -16.81 -0.34
CA CYS A 160 6.89 -18.13 -0.52
C CYS A 160 6.13 -18.22 -1.85
N TYR A 161 5.84 -19.45 -2.29
CA TYR A 161 4.92 -19.62 -3.41
C TYR A 161 3.52 -19.16 -2.99
N MET A 162 3.00 -18.16 -3.69
CA MET A 162 1.65 -17.63 -3.48
C MET A 162 1.10 -17.15 -4.83
N HIS A 163 -0.04 -17.71 -5.25
CA HIS A 163 -0.81 -17.26 -6.42
C HIS A 163 -0.10 -17.28 -7.79
N GLY A 164 1.09 -17.85 -7.89
CA GLY A 164 1.84 -18.02 -9.14
C GLY A 164 2.92 -16.97 -9.40
N PRO A 165 3.67 -17.12 -10.50
CA PRO A 165 4.92 -16.38 -10.71
C PRO A 165 4.72 -14.88 -10.91
N ALA A 166 3.64 -14.45 -11.57
CA ALA A 166 3.39 -13.02 -11.81
C ALA A 166 3.11 -12.27 -10.50
N TYR A 167 2.32 -12.87 -9.59
CA TYR A 167 2.07 -12.29 -8.26
C TYR A 167 3.35 -12.21 -7.43
N GLY A 168 4.11 -13.31 -7.35
CA GLY A 168 5.38 -13.32 -6.62
C GLY A 168 6.39 -12.33 -7.20
N ALA A 169 6.50 -12.23 -8.52
CA ALA A 169 7.37 -11.28 -9.20
C ALA A 169 6.97 -9.82 -8.94
N GLN A 170 5.67 -9.50 -8.93
CA GLN A 170 5.21 -8.17 -8.53
C GLN A 170 5.68 -7.85 -7.10
N LYS A 171 5.41 -8.74 -6.14
CA LYS A 171 5.70 -8.49 -4.72
C LYS A 171 7.20 -8.45 -4.41
N ALA A 172 7.99 -9.33 -5.01
CA ALA A 172 9.45 -9.26 -4.93
C ALA A 172 10.01 -8.01 -5.63
N GLY A 173 9.38 -7.58 -6.73
CA GLY A 173 9.70 -6.32 -7.41
C GLY A 173 9.47 -5.10 -6.52
N LEU A 174 8.36 -5.07 -5.76
CA LEU A 174 8.07 -4.01 -4.77
C LEU A 174 9.13 -3.96 -3.65
N ASP A 175 9.59 -5.12 -3.17
CA ASP A 175 10.69 -5.22 -2.19
C ASP A 175 11.99 -4.66 -2.76
N LYS A 176 12.35 -5.05 -4.00
CA LYS A 176 13.56 -4.58 -4.65
C LYS A 176 13.51 -3.09 -4.97
N MET A 177 12.35 -2.56 -5.37
CA MET A 177 12.16 -1.11 -5.55
C MET A 177 12.37 -0.36 -4.24
N ALA A 178 11.87 -0.87 -3.11
CA ALA A 178 12.11 -0.22 -1.83
C ALA A 178 13.61 -0.14 -1.51
N TRP A 179 14.34 -1.24 -1.70
CA TRP A 179 15.79 -1.30 -1.51
C TRP A 179 16.54 -0.31 -2.41
N ASP A 180 16.26 -0.31 -3.71
CA ASP A 180 16.97 0.53 -4.69
C ASP A 180 16.62 2.01 -4.56
N MET A 181 15.33 2.34 -4.48
CA MET A 181 14.91 3.73 -4.36
C MET A 181 15.45 4.36 -3.07
N ALA A 182 15.59 3.58 -1.99
CA ALA A 182 16.19 4.06 -0.76
C ALA A 182 17.66 4.46 -0.91
N HIS A 183 18.41 3.83 -1.82
CA HIS A 183 19.78 4.24 -2.13
C HIS A 183 19.80 5.66 -2.69
N ASP A 184 19.00 5.92 -3.72
CA ASP A 184 18.91 7.23 -4.40
C ASP A 184 18.33 8.32 -3.50
N LEU A 185 17.36 7.97 -2.65
CA LEU A 185 16.60 8.91 -1.85
C LEU A 185 17.24 9.24 -0.50
N LYS A 186 18.22 8.45 -0.05
CA LYS A 186 18.91 8.64 1.24
C LYS A 186 19.51 10.04 1.41
N PRO A 187 20.22 10.65 0.44
CA PRO A 187 20.77 12.00 0.56
C PRO A 187 19.69 13.10 0.69
N HIS A 188 18.43 12.76 0.41
CA HIS A 188 17.30 13.68 0.39
C HIS A 188 16.37 13.49 1.59
N ASN A 189 16.70 12.61 2.54
CA ASN A 189 15.88 12.33 3.72
C ASN A 189 14.45 11.88 3.36
N VAL A 190 14.32 11.11 2.29
CA VAL A 190 13.09 10.45 1.86
C VAL A 190 13.25 8.95 2.09
N ALA A 191 12.31 8.36 2.83
CA ALA A 191 12.31 6.95 3.17
C ALA A 191 11.45 6.14 2.18
N VAL A 192 11.88 4.92 1.88
CA VAL A 192 11.06 3.96 1.11
C VAL A 192 11.06 2.62 1.83
N ILE A 193 9.89 2.01 2.01
CA ILE A 193 9.77 0.66 2.59
C ILE A 193 8.84 -0.21 1.76
N SER A 194 9.00 -1.53 1.89
CA SER A 194 7.97 -2.49 1.52
C SER A 194 7.33 -3.03 2.80
N LEU A 195 6.03 -2.80 2.97
CA LEU A 195 5.29 -3.23 4.15
C LEU A 195 4.50 -4.49 3.81
N TRP A 196 4.90 -5.63 4.37
CA TRP A 196 4.18 -6.89 4.25
C TRP A 196 3.02 -6.91 5.24
N MET A 197 1.81 -6.98 4.70
CA MET A 197 0.57 -7.06 5.47
C MET A 197 0.25 -8.52 5.78
N GLY A 198 -0.48 -8.74 6.87
CA GLY A 198 -1.08 -10.03 7.16
C GLY A 198 -2.30 -10.29 6.29
N MET A 199 -3.11 -11.24 6.73
CA MET A 199 -4.41 -11.52 6.12
C MET A 199 -5.38 -10.39 6.46
N LEU A 200 -5.91 -9.67 5.46
CA LEU A 200 -6.77 -8.50 5.69
C LEU A 200 -8.25 -8.82 5.57
N LYS A 201 -9.06 -8.27 6.47
CA LYS A 201 -10.52 -8.23 6.39
C LYS A 201 -10.96 -7.17 5.38
N THR A 202 -11.24 -7.60 4.16
CA THR A 202 -11.69 -6.78 3.03
C THR A 202 -13.01 -7.29 2.45
N GLU A 203 -13.65 -6.49 1.58
CA GLU A 203 -14.85 -6.87 0.85
C GLU A 203 -14.62 -8.13 0.01
N ARG A 204 -13.46 -8.22 -0.67
CA ARG A 204 -13.08 -9.39 -1.46
C ARG A 204 -12.93 -10.65 -0.61
N THR A 205 -12.26 -10.54 0.54
CA THR A 205 -12.08 -11.69 1.44
C THR A 205 -13.40 -12.09 2.11
N ALA A 206 -14.29 -11.13 2.37
CA ALA A 206 -15.62 -11.43 2.91
C ALA A 206 -16.46 -12.27 1.92
N VAL A 207 -16.38 -11.98 0.61
CA VAL A 207 -17.01 -12.82 -0.42
C VAL A 207 -16.41 -14.22 -0.42
N ALA A 208 -15.08 -14.35 -0.43
CA ALA A 208 -14.42 -15.66 -0.41
C ALA A 208 -14.75 -16.50 0.85
N VAL A 209 -14.83 -15.83 2.01
CA VAL A 209 -15.25 -16.46 3.28
C VAL A 209 -16.71 -16.93 3.20
N ALA A 210 -17.60 -16.15 2.60
CA ALA A 210 -19.01 -16.52 2.45
C ALA A 210 -19.20 -17.73 1.51
N GLU A 211 -18.35 -17.87 0.49
CA GLU A 211 -18.38 -19.00 -0.45
C GLU A 211 -17.82 -20.30 0.15
N ALA A 212 -16.86 -20.22 1.07
CA ALA A 212 -16.18 -21.40 1.64
C ALA A 212 -15.84 -21.24 3.15
N PRO A 213 -16.84 -21.10 4.04
CA PRO A 213 -16.62 -20.71 5.44
C PRO A 213 -15.69 -21.63 6.22
N ASP A 214 -15.80 -22.95 6.05
CA ASP A 214 -14.98 -23.93 6.75
C ASP A 214 -13.49 -23.84 6.37
N GLN A 215 -13.18 -23.42 5.14
CA GLN A 215 -11.81 -23.27 4.66
C GLN A 215 -11.13 -22.03 5.25
N TYR A 216 -11.91 -21.01 5.64
CA TYR A 216 -11.41 -19.73 6.13
C TYR A 216 -11.65 -19.50 7.63
N ALA A 217 -12.09 -20.50 8.40
CA ALA A 217 -12.33 -20.34 9.84
C ALA A 217 -11.08 -19.84 10.59
N GLY A 218 -9.91 -20.46 10.36
CA GLY A 218 -8.63 -20.02 10.95
C GLY A 218 -8.12 -18.68 10.40
N PHE A 219 -8.55 -18.28 9.20
CA PHE A 219 -8.20 -16.99 8.59
C PHE A 219 -8.81 -15.84 9.40
N ILE A 220 -10.09 -15.93 9.79
CA ILE A 220 -10.81 -14.83 10.44
C ILE A 220 -10.18 -14.47 11.80
N GLU A 221 -9.73 -15.47 12.55
CA GLU A 221 -9.14 -15.27 13.88
C GLU A 221 -7.81 -14.53 13.82
N MET A 222 -7.01 -14.79 12.78
CA MET A 222 -5.68 -14.19 12.59
C MET A 222 -5.70 -12.94 11.72
N ALA A 223 -6.84 -12.61 11.09
CA ALA A 223 -6.91 -11.52 10.12
C ALA A 223 -6.91 -10.13 10.78
N GLU A 224 -6.08 -9.27 10.21
CA GLU A 224 -5.95 -7.84 10.45
C GLU A 224 -7.17 -7.10 9.89
N SER A 225 -7.56 -5.99 10.51
CA SER A 225 -8.44 -5.03 9.85
C SER A 225 -7.75 -4.40 8.65
N ALA A 226 -8.53 -3.95 7.67
CA ALA A 226 -7.98 -3.19 6.54
C ALA A 226 -7.31 -1.87 6.98
N GLU A 227 -7.65 -1.34 8.15
CA GLU A 227 -7.09 -0.09 8.70
C GLU A 227 -5.73 -0.30 9.37
N PHE A 228 -5.42 -1.51 9.83
CA PHE A 228 -4.20 -1.79 10.59
C PHE A 228 -2.91 -1.36 9.88
N PRO A 229 -2.69 -1.67 8.58
CA PRO A 229 -1.48 -1.22 7.90
C PRO A 229 -1.35 0.30 7.87
N GLY A 230 -2.45 1.04 7.71
CA GLY A 230 -2.44 2.50 7.72
C GLY A 230 -2.06 3.08 9.08
N ARG A 231 -2.47 2.43 10.18
CA ARG A 231 -2.05 2.83 11.54
C ARG A 231 -0.55 2.61 11.77
N VAL A 232 0.00 1.54 11.20
CA VAL A 232 1.46 1.28 11.26
C VAL A 232 2.23 2.32 10.44
N ILE A 233 1.75 2.66 9.25
CA ILE A 233 2.35 3.70 8.38
C ILE A 233 2.32 5.06 9.09
N ASP A 234 1.18 5.43 9.66
CA ASP A 234 1.01 6.67 10.42
C ASP A 234 2.02 6.78 11.57
N ALA A 235 2.11 5.72 12.38
CA ALA A 235 3.03 5.67 13.51
C ALA A 235 4.50 5.71 13.06
N LEU A 236 4.87 5.02 11.98
CA LEU A 236 6.23 5.05 11.46
C LEU A 236 6.61 6.48 11.03
N PHE A 237 5.74 7.16 10.30
CA PHE A 237 6.00 8.53 9.85
C PHE A 237 6.18 9.49 11.03
N ASN A 238 5.36 9.34 12.08
CA ASN A 238 5.41 10.18 13.27
C ASN A 238 6.54 9.82 14.26
N SER A 239 7.12 8.62 14.16
CA SER A 239 8.18 8.15 15.06
C SER A 239 9.50 8.94 14.95
N GLY A 240 9.69 9.67 13.84
CA GLY A 240 10.98 10.28 13.49
C GLY A 240 12.06 9.29 13.02
N ASN A 241 11.76 8.00 12.98
CA ASN A 241 12.72 6.92 12.68
C ASN A 241 12.56 6.32 11.28
N MET A 242 11.74 6.91 10.40
CA MET A 242 11.48 6.34 9.06
C MET A 242 12.75 6.08 8.24
N MET A 243 13.78 6.92 8.35
CA MET A 243 15.04 6.72 7.63
C MET A 243 15.83 5.50 8.11
N GLN A 244 15.66 5.08 9.37
CA GLN A 244 16.27 3.85 9.87
C GLN A 244 15.64 2.60 9.25
N LYS A 245 14.40 2.73 8.77
CA LYS A 245 13.63 1.68 8.09
C LYS A 245 13.77 1.72 6.57
N SER A 246 14.28 2.82 6.01
CA SER A 246 14.39 2.99 4.56
C SER A 246 15.21 1.88 3.92
N GLY A 247 14.71 1.35 2.79
CA GLY A 247 15.28 0.24 2.05
C GLY A 247 14.82 -1.13 2.51
N GLN A 248 14.10 -1.23 3.63
CA GLN A 248 13.74 -2.52 4.21
C GLN A 248 12.39 -3.03 3.73
N THR A 249 12.31 -4.36 3.65
CA THR A 249 11.06 -5.11 3.64
C THR A 249 10.70 -5.50 5.06
N ILE A 250 9.53 -5.09 5.52
CA ILE A 250 9.14 -5.13 6.94
C ILE A 250 7.77 -5.80 7.08
N ILE A 251 7.66 -6.75 8.02
CA ILE A 251 6.38 -7.35 8.40
C ILE A 251 5.62 -6.34 9.27
N GLY A 252 4.43 -5.92 8.82
CA GLY A 252 3.64 -4.87 9.46
C GLY A 252 3.30 -5.17 10.93
N ALA A 253 2.95 -6.42 11.24
CA ALA A 253 2.70 -6.85 12.61
C ALA A 253 3.91 -6.68 13.55
N GLU A 254 5.13 -6.94 13.06
CA GLU A 254 6.37 -6.79 13.84
C GLU A 254 6.70 -5.30 14.06
N LEU A 255 6.56 -4.49 13.01
CA LEU A 255 6.73 -3.04 13.12
C LEU A 255 5.69 -2.41 14.06
N ALA A 256 4.47 -2.93 14.07
CA ALA A 256 3.43 -2.48 15.00
C ALA A 256 3.83 -2.74 16.45
N VAL A 257 4.41 -3.91 16.77
CA VAL A 257 4.93 -4.21 18.11
C VAL A 257 6.04 -3.23 18.49
N GLU A 258 6.98 -2.96 17.58
CA GLU A 258 8.06 -1.99 17.80
C GLU A 258 7.53 -0.56 18.07
N LEU A 259 6.48 -0.15 17.36
CA LEU A 259 5.88 1.18 17.47
C LEU A 259 4.78 1.26 18.56
N GLY A 260 4.46 0.17 19.25
CA GLY A 260 3.40 0.12 20.25
C GLY A 260 1.97 0.27 19.68
N ILE A 261 1.77 -0.13 18.42
CA ILE A 261 0.50 -0.04 17.70
C ILE A 261 -0.26 -1.37 17.74
N ARG A 262 -1.57 -1.26 18.00
CA ARG A 262 -2.54 -2.35 17.99
C ARG A 262 -3.58 -2.11 16.90
N ASP A 263 -4.28 -3.16 16.51
CA ASP A 263 -5.39 -3.09 15.56
C ASP A 263 -6.59 -2.32 16.14
N ILE A 264 -7.61 -2.04 15.32
CA ILE A 264 -8.81 -1.28 15.69
C ILE A 264 -9.66 -1.96 16.77
N ASP A 265 -9.53 -3.28 16.91
CA ASP A 265 -10.18 -4.07 17.97
C ASP A 265 -9.30 -4.25 19.22
N GLY A 266 -8.12 -3.60 19.26
CA GLY A 266 -7.15 -3.68 20.35
C GLY A 266 -6.28 -4.95 20.36
N LYS A 267 -6.48 -5.88 19.42
CA LYS A 267 -5.62 -7.06 19.30
C LYS A 267 -4.26 -6.68 18.73
N GLN A 268 -3.28 -7.54 19.01
CA GLN A 268 -1.98 -7.50 18.35
C GLN A 268 -2.01 -8.54 17.22
N PRO A 269 -1.95 -8.13 15.95
CA PRO A 269 -1.82 -9.08 14.85
C PRO A 269 -0.52 -9.90 14.98
N PRO A 270 -0.56 -11.21 14.67
CA PRO A 270 0.62 -12.06 14.77
C PRO A 270 1.59 -11.81 13.60
N SER A 271 2.88 -12.05 13.81
CA SER A 271 3.82 -12.19 12.69
C SER A 271 3.61 -13.53 12.00
N HIS A 272 3.60 -13.53 10.66
CA HIS A 272 3.56 -14.76 9.86
C HIS A 272 4.95 -15.20 9.38
N ARG A 273 6.03 -14.63 9.93
CA ARG A 273 7.42 -14.95 9.58
C ARG A 273 7.71 -16.45 9.58
N ASP A 274 7.36 -17.15 10.65
CA ASP A 274 7.68 -18.58 10.79
C ASP A 274 6.88 -19.46 9.81
N MET A 275 5.68 -19.02 9.44
CA MET A 275 4.78 -19.76 8.57
C MET A 275 5.07 -19.52 7.08
N LEU A 276 5.33 -18.28 6.70
CA LEU A 276 5.41 -17.84 5.29
C LEU A 276 6.81 -17.38 4.87
N GLY A 277 7.76 -17.35 5.80
CA GLY A 277 9.14 -16.98 5.59
C GLY A 277 9.43 -15.52 5.93
N GLU A 278 10.72 -15.24 6.10
CA GLU A 278 11.24 -13.92 6.40
C GLU A 278 11.58 -13.08 5.16
N PRO A 279 11.58 -11.73 5.29
CA PRO A 279 12.09 -10.83 4.28
C PRO A 279 13.49 -11.18 3.78
N VAL A 280 13.72 -11.01 2.48
CA VAL A 280 15.02 -11.26 1.84
C VAL A 280 16.03 -10.20 2.28
N GLN A 281 17.26 -10.63 2.51
CA GLN A 281 18.41 -9.73 2.70
C GLN A 281 19.03 -9.41 1.33
N PHE A 282 18.98 -8.15 0.91
CA PHE A 282 19.62 -7.71 -0.33
C PHE A 282 21.12 -7.46 -0.12
N SER A 283 21.89 -7.63 -1.19
CA SER A 283 23.32 -7.30 -1.18
C SER A 283 23.54 -5.80 -1.12
N GLY A 284 24.50 -5.36 -0.30
CA GLY A 284 24.97 -3.96 -0.26
C GLY A 284 25.88 -3.56 -1.42
N ALA A 285 26.17 -4.46 -2.36
CA ALA A 285 27.00 -4.15 -3.52
C ALA A 285 26.28 -3.17 -4.47
N VAL A 286 26.99 -2.12 -4.89
CA VAL A 286 26.54 -1.13 -5.87
C VAL A 286 27.40 -1.27 -7.12
N VAL A 287 26.76 -1.27 -8.29
CA VAL A 287 27.44 -1.25 -9.60
C VAL A 287 27.31 0.17 -10.14
N GLU A 288 28.42 0.89 -10.17
CA GLU A 288 28.55 2.26 -10.71
C GLU A 288 29.20 2.27 -12.09
#